data_AF-A0A7V9NNG6-F1
#
_entry.id   AF-A0A7V9NNG6-F1
#
_cell.length_a   1.000
_cell.length_b   1.000
_cell.length_c   1.000
_cell.angle_alpha   90.00
_cell.angle_beta   90.00
_cell.angle_gamma   90.00
#
_symmetry.space_group_name_H-M   'P 1'
#
loop_
_entity.id
_entity.type
_entity.pdbx_description
1 polymer ?
#
loop_
_entity_poly.entity_id
_entity_poly.type
_entity_poly.pdbx_seq_one_letter_code
_entity_poly.pdbx_strand_id
1 'polypeptide(L)'
;YVAITRAEKILYVTHAMRRRVYGEEMTAEPSQFLNEMPLEMIQDLSRGSSWLSFAKSSTVKNSKRDAQILKGEVESEKPRSTYAGKTYNSTDAIAEFFKTKKVESPTPGSSKPLSGFDKLRAQASNQSKIQNPKSKIEDGFVPGSHVRHAKYGKGLVLRREGTGDNVKLTISFPGFGQKKLIEKFANLETA
;
A
#
# COMPACT_ATOMS: atom_id res chain seq x y z
N TYR A 1 -20.64 24.68 6.29
CA TYR A 1 -22.06 24.96 6.01
C TYR A 1 -22.38 26.45 6.04
N VAL A 2 -22.35 27.14 7.18
CA VAL A 2 -22.73 28.59 7.29
C VAL A 2 -22.00 29.51 6.29
N ALA A 3 -20.71 29.27 6.05
CA ALA A 3 -19.95 30.06 5.09
C ALA A 3 -20.46 29.91 3.64
N ILE A 4 -20.98 28.74 3.27
CA ILE A 4 -21.53 28.45 1.93
C ILE A 4 -22.85 29.20 1.76
N THR A 5 -23.73 29.15 2.77
CA THR A 5 -25.05 29.79 2.74
C THR A 5 -25.02 31.32 2.86
N ARG A 6 -23.84 31.91 3.14
CA ARG A 6 -23.64 33.37 3.11
C ARG A 6 -23.44 33.92 1.70
N ALA A 7 -23.03 33.07 0.75
CA ALA A 7 -22.87 33.50 -0.63
C ALA A 7 -24.21 33.42 -1.36
N GLU A 8 -24.68 34.54 -1.91
CA GLU A 8 -25.95 34.59 -2.65
C GLU A 8 -25.81 34.15 -4.11
N LYS A 9 -24.69 34.52 -4.75
CA LYS A 9 -24.50 34.33 -6.21
C LYS A 9 -23.31 33.42 -6.53
N ILE A 10 -22.13 33.78 -6.06
CA ILE A 10 -20.87 33.08 -6.38
C ILE A 10 -20.12 32.84 -5.09
N LEU A 11 -19.64 31.61 -4.89
CA LEU A 11 -18.76 31.22 -3.80
C LEU A 11 -17.39 30.88 -4.36
N TYR A 12 -16.37 31.64 -3.96
CA TYR A 12 -14.99 31.29 -4.23
C TYR A 12 -14.41 30.51 -3.05
N VAL A 13 -13.89 29.32 -3.32
CA VAL A 13 -13.19 28.50 -2.34
C VAL A 13 -11.73 28.37 -2.76
N THR A 14 -10.82 28.65 -1.84
CA THR A 14 -9.38 28.58 -2.09
C THR A 14 -8.71 27.58 -1.15
N HIS A 15 -7.73 26.87 -1.70
CA HIS A 15 -6.88 25.96 -0.96
C HIS A 15 -5.42 26.28 -1.29
N ALA A 16 -4.54 26.12 -0.31
CA ALA A 16 -3.11 26.32 -0.46
C ALA A 16 -2.40 25.02 -0.09
N MET A 17 -1.55 24.51 -0.98
CA MET A 17 -0.82 23.25 -0.78
C MET A 17 0.20 23.33 0.35
N ARG A 18 0.78 24.52 0.59
CA ARG A 18 1.77 24.75 1.66
C ARG A 18 1.43 26.03 2.37
N ARG A 19 1.52 26.02 3.70
CA ARG A 19 1.27 27.19 4.55
C ARG A 19 2.34 27.25 5.62
N ARG A 20 2.73 28.47 5.98
CA ARG A 20 3.62 28.68 7.11
C ARG A 20 2.79 28.83 8.38
N VAL A 21 2.96 27.92 9.32
CA VAL A 21 2.24 27.91 10.61
C VAL A 21 3.29 27.85 11.71
N TYR A 22 3.24 28.79 12.66
CA TYR A 22 4.22 28.92 13.74
C TYR A 22 5.69 28.96 13.27
N GLY A 23 5.93 29.56 12.09
CA GLY A 23 7.29 29.68 11.54
C GLY A 23 7.78 28.47 10.76
N GLU A 24 7.06 27.34 10.77
CA GLU A 24 7.38 26.15 9.98
C GLU A 24 6.49 26.05 8.73
N GLU A 25 7.07 25.56 7.63
CA GLU A 25 6.32 25.33 6.40
C GLU A 25 5.67 23.94 6.43
N MET A 26 4.35 23.90 6.50
CA MET A 26 3.57 22.68 6.52
C MET A 26 2.81 22.51 5.21
N THR A 27 2.81 21.28 4.69
CA THR A 27 1.90 20.90 3.59
C THR A 27 0.48 20.79 4.13
N ALA A 28 -0.48 21.39 3.44
CA ALA A 28 -1.89 21.33 3.77
C ALA A 28 -2.63 20.56 2.68
N GLU A 29 -3.21 19.43 3.05
CA GLU A 29 -4.09 18.66 2.19
C GLU A 29 -5.41 19.41 1.93
N PRO A 30 -6.06 19.20 0.77
CA PRO A 30 -7.39 19.76 0.50
C PRO A 30 -8.42 19.34 1.56
N SER A 31 -9.38 20.23 1.85
CA SER A 31 -10.44 19.94 2.81
C SER A 31 -11.34 18.80 2.32
N GLN A 32 -11.68 17.86 3.19
CA GLN A 32 -12.61 16.76 2.88
C GLN A 32 -13.96 17.24 2.36
N PHE A 33 -14.44 18.40 2.83
CA PHE A 33 -15.72 18.97 2.42
C PHE A 33 -15.76 19.37 0.94
N LEU A 34 -14.60 19.54 0.30
CA LEU A 34 -14.53 19.78 -1.14
C LEU A 34 -15.01 18.56 -1.94
N ASN A 35 -14.76 17.34 -1.44
CA ASN A 35 -15.20 16.10 -2.11
C ASN A 35 -16.70 15.86 -1.97
N GLU A 36 -17.34 16.43 -0.95
CA GLU A 36 -18.79 16.34 -0.73
C GLU A 36 -19.58 17.31 -1.60
N MET A 37 -18.92 18.31 -2.20
CA MET A 37 -19.58 19.27 -3.08
C MET A 37 -19.89 18.64 -4.45
N PRO A 38 -21.07 18.94 -5.04
CA PRO A 38 -21.42 18.44 -6.36
C PRO A 38 -20.43 18.99 -7.40
N LEU A 39 -19.64 18.09 -7.98
CA LEU A 39 -18.54 18.44 -8.91
C LEU A 39 -19.02 19.17 -10.17
N GLU A 40 -20.28 18.99 -10.56
CA GLU A 40 -20.90 19.64 -11.72
C GLU A 40 -21.03 21.16 -11.54
N MET A 41 -21.17 21.62 -10.29
CA MET A 41 -21.31 23.04 -9.96
C MET A 41 -19.96 23.73 -9.68
N ILE A 42 -18.86 22.98 -9.70
CA ILE A 42 -17.54 23.50 -9.38
C ILE A 42 -16.80 23.83 -10.68
N GLN A 43 -16.52 25.12 -10.87
CA GLN A 43 -15.61 25.58 -11.89
C GLN A 43 -14.18 25.65 -11.32
N ASP A 44 -13.25 24.97 -11.99
CA ASP A 44 -11.84 25.02 -11.62
C ASP A 44 -11.16 26.23 -12.25
N LEU A 45 -10.63 27.12 -11.40
CA LEU A 45 -9.92 28.34 -11.81
C LEU A 45 -8.40 28.25 -11.54
N SER A 46 -7.90 27.08 -11.14
CA SER A 46 -6.47 26.90 -10.86
C SER A 46 -5.66 26.88 -12.16
N ARG A 47 -4.45 27.47 -12.11
CA ARG A 47 -3.55 27.52 -13.28
C ARG A 47 -2.74 26.23 -13.50
N GLY A 48 -2.85 25.26 -12.60
CA GLY A 48 -1.97 24.10 -12.54
C GLY A 48 -2.69 22.85 -12.06
N SER A 49 -1.95 21.93 -11.43
CA SER A 49 -2.55 20.70 -10.91
C SER A 49 -3.51 21.02 -9.76
N SER A 50 -4.78 20.70 -9.99
CA SER A 50 -5.88 20.91 -9.06
C SER A 50 -6.26 19.63 -8.33
N TRP A 51 -6.85 19.79 -7.14
CA TRP A 51 -7.47 18.67 -6.42
C TRP A 51 -8.62 18.03 -7.23
N LEU A 52 -9.32 18.80 -8.08
CA LEU A 52 -10.43 18.29 -8.92
C LEU A 52 -9.98 17.19 -9.89
N SER A 53 -8.73 17.24 -10.35
CA SER A 53 -8.18 16.21 -11.24
C SER A 53 -8.19 14.82 -10.60
N PHE A 54 -8.01 14.76 -9.27
CA PHE A 54 -8.10 13.52 -8.50
C PHE A 54 -9.54 13.13 -8.20
N ALA A 55 -10.40 14.09 -7.84
CA ALA A 55 -11.81 13.85 -7.50
C ALA A 55 -12.66 13.40 -8.70
N LYS A 56 -12.38 13.92 -9.91
CA LYS A 56 -13.01 13.44 -11.15
C LYS A 56 -12.57 12.01 -11.47
N SER A 57 -11.31 11.65 -11.18
CA SER A 57 -10.79 10.31 -11.43
C SER A 57 -11.49 9.24 -10.59
N SER A 58 -11.73 9.50 -9.30
CA SER A 58 -12.43 8.55 -8.41
C SER A 58 -13.90 8.38 -8.81
N THR A 59 -14.60 9.48 -9.11
CA THR A 59 -16.02 9.45 -9.52
C THR A 59 -16.21 8.72 -10.84
N VAL A 60 -15.35 8.97 -11.85
CA VAL A 60 -15.40 8.27 -13.15
C VAL A 60 -15.02 6.79 -13.03
N LYS A 61 -14.10 6.45 -12.13
CA LYS A 61 -13.74 5.06 -11.86
C LYS A 61 -14.85 4.30 -11.14
N ASN A 62 -15.54 4.95 -10.20
CA ASN A 62 -16.68 4.34 -9.52
C ASN A 62 -17.86 4.19 -10.47
N SER A 63 -18.24 5.23 -11.23
CA SER A 63 -19.35 5.12 -12.18
C SER A 63 -19.11 4.07 -13.28
N LYS A 64 -17.87 3.91 -13.75
CA LYS A 64 -17.51 2.82 -14.69
C LYS A 64 -17.65 1.45 -14.05
N ARG A 65 -17.19 1.28 -12.81
CA ARG A 65 -17.33 0.01 -12.08
C ARG A 65 -18.79 -0.30 -11.80
N ASP A 66 -19.55 0.67 -11.32
CA ASP A 66 -20.98 0.54 -11.02
C ASP A 66 -21.78 0.21 -12.28
N ALA A 67 -21.49 0.88 -13.41
CA ALA A 67 -22.10 0.58 -14.70
C ALA A 67 -21.72 -0.81 -15.25
N GLN A 68 -20.50 -1.29 -14.97
CA GLN A 68 -20.02 -2.62 -15.39
C GLN A 68 -20.62 -3.74 -14.52
N ILE A 69 -20.81 -3.49 -13.22
CA ILE A 69 -21.53 -4.36 -12.29
C ILE A 69 -23.02 -4.47 -12.68
N LEU A 70 -23.66 -3.35 -13.02
CA LEU A 70 -25.05 -3.31 -13.51
C LEU A 70 -25.26 -4.05 -14.84
N LYS A 71 -24.22 -4.12 -15.69
CA LYS A 71 -24.24 -4.91 -16.93
C LYS A 71 -23.96 -6.40 -16.72
N GLY A 72 -23.69 -6.85 -15.49
CA GLY A 72 -23.39 -8.25 -15.19
C GLY A 72 -22.04 -8.72 -15.72
N GLU A 73 -21.17 -7.81 -16.13
CA GLU A 73 -19.82 -8.12 -16.61
C GLU A 73 -18.88 -8.26 -15.40
N VAL A 74 -18.87 -9.43 -14.77
CA VAL A 74 -17.86 -9.79 -13.76
C VAL A 74 -16.56 -10.11 -14.48
N GLU A 75 -15.79 -9.08 -14.81
CA GLU A 75 -14.48 -9.24 -15.42
C GLU A 75 -13.47 -9.65 -14.34
N SER A 76 -12.96 -10.88 -14.42
CA SER A 76 -11.83 -11.35 -13.60
C SER A 76 -10.65 -10.39 -13.80
N GLU A 77 -10.26 -9.66 -12.76
CA GLU A 77 -9.15 -8.70 -12.83
C GLU A 77 -7.87 -9.40 -13.31
N LYS A 78 -7.49 -9.20 -14.57
CA LYS A 78 -6.14 -9.51 -15.03
C LYS A 78 -5.21 -8.46 -14.40
N PRO A 79 -4.19 -8.83 -13.62
CA PRO A 79 -3.23 -7.86 -13.13
C PRO A 79 -2.50 -7.25 -14.34
N ARG A 80 -2.64 -5.93 -14.51
CA ARG A 80 -1.91 -5.18 -15.53
C ARG A 80 -0.44 -5.08 -15.15
N SER A 81 0.30 -6.16 -15.40
CA SER A 81 1.72 -6.07 -15.69
C SER A 81 1.89 -5.50 -17.09
N THR A 82 2.52 -4.34 -17.22
CA THR A 82 2.97 -3.81 -18.52
C THR A 82 4.18 -4.57 -19.07
N TYR A 83 4.74 -5.49 -18.28
CA TYR A 83 5.82 -6.39 -18.68
C TYR A 83 5.24 -7.64 -19.34
N ALA A 84 5.44 -7.76 -20.65
CA ALA A 84 4.97 -8.89 -21.48
C ALA A 84 5.87 -10.14 -21.38
N GLY A 85 6.93 -10.11 -20.56
CA GLY A 85 7.76 -11.27 -20.28
C GLY A 85 7.13 -12.20 -19.26
N LYS A 86 7.46 -13.50 -19.34
CA LYS A 86 7.06 -14.50 -18.34
C LYS A 86 7.75 -14.15 -17.01
N THR A 87 6.98 -13.67 -16.04
CA THR A 87 7.52 -13.36 -14.71
C THR A 87 7.72 -14.67 -13.93
N TYR A 88 8.75 -14.71 -13.09
CA TYR A 88 9.07 -15.87 -12.24
C TYR A 88 8.02 -16.20 -11.18
N ASN A 89 6.97 -15.38 -11.07
CA ASN A 89 5.98 -15.46 -10.00
C ASN A 89 4.62 -16.04 -10.43
N SER A 90 4.55 -16.69 -11.61
CA SER A 90 3.35 -17.42 -12.03
C SER A 90 3.52 -18.93 -11.84
N THR A 91 2.51 -19.57 -11.25
CA THR A 91 2.46 -21.01 -11.00
C THR A 91 2.57 -21.83 -12.28
N ASP A 92 2.03 -21.31 -13.38
CA ASP A 92 2.07 -21.97 -14.68
C ASP A 92 3.48 -21.94 -15.30
N ALA A 93 4.22 -20.82 -15.18
CA ALA A 93 5.61 -20.75 -15.65
C ALA A 93 6.54 -21.65 -14.82
N ILE A 94 6.27 -21.78 -13.52
CA ILE A 94 6.98 -22.71 -12.64
C ILE A 94 6.71 -24.15 -13.08
N ALA A 95 5.45 -24.51 -13.36
CA ALA A 95 5.08 -25.85 -13.81
C ALA A 95 5.70 -26.23 -15.16
N GLU A 96 5.77 -25.30 -16.11
CA GLU A 96 6.43 -25.53 -17.41
C GLU A 96 7.95 -25.68 -17.28
N PHE A 97 8.59 -24.93 -16.37
CA PHE A 97 10.03 -25.05 -16.11
C PHE A 97 10.41 -26.46 -15.60
N PHE A 98 9.63 -27.04 -14.69
CA PHE A 98 9.87 -28.39 -14.17
C PHE A 98 9.45 -29.52 -15.13
N LYS A 99 8.57 -29.24 -16.11
CA LYS A 99 8.25 -30.20 -17.17
C LYS A 99 9.35 -30.29 -18.24
N THR A 100 9.96 -29.16 -18.58
CA THR A 100 10.99 -29.08 -19.62
C THR A 100 12.37 -29.52 -19.12
N LYS A 101 12.71 -29.22 -17.86
CA LYS A 101 13.86 -29.82 -17.18
C LYS A 101 13.40 -31.07 -16.44
N LYS A 102 13.52 -32.23 -17.09
CA LYS A 102 13.33 -33.56 -16.49
C LYS A 102 14.40 -33.77 -15.38
N VAL A 103 14.16 -33.18 -14.22
CA VAL A 103 14.96 -33.38 -13.01
C VAL A 103 14.20 -34.40 -12.19
N GLU A 104 14.71 -35.63 -12.20
CA GLU A 104 14.26 -36.69 -11.30
C GLU A 104 14.39 -36.20 -9.86
N SER A 105 13.34 -36.42 -9.07
CA SER A 105 13.30 -36.14 -7.64
C SER A 105 14.51 -36.76 -6.92
N PRO A 106 15.15 -36.07 -5.97
CA PRO A 106 16.39 -36.56 -5.39
C PRO A 106 16.13 -37.77 -4.49
N THR A 107 16.61 -38.95 -4.90
CA THR A 107 16.85 -40.10 -4.02
C THR A 107 18.10 -39.85 -3.18
N PRO A 108 18.11 -40.20 -1.88
CA PRO A 108 19.24 -39.95 -1.00
C PRO A 108 20.29 -41.05 -1.18
N GLY A 109 21.39 -40.76 -1.87
CA GLY A 109 22.59 -41.59 -1.82
C GLY A 109 23.44 -41.64 -3.08
N SER A 110 24.50 -40.84 -3.15
CA SER A 110 25.85 -41.28 -3.55
C SER A 110 26.82 -40.09 -3.56
N SER A 111 27.94 -40.27 -2.86
CA SER A 111 28.98 -39.28 -2.60
C SER A 111 30.00 -39.23 -3.73
N LYS A 112 30.21 -38.04 -4.31
CA LYS A 112 31.47 -37.71 -5.01
C LYS A 112 32.36 -36.88 -4.08
N PRO A 113 33.69 -37.07 -4.10
CA PRO A 113 34.60 -36.37 -3.19
C PRO A 113 34.70 -34.89 -3.60
N LEU A 114 34.37 -34.02 -2.65
CA LEU A 114 34.45 -32.57 -2.77
C LEU A 114 35.92 -32.11 -2.90
N SER A 115 36.15 -31.13 -3.78
CA SER A 115 37.48 -30.58 -4.09
C SER A 115 38.08 -29.81 -2.90
N GLY A 116 39.39 -29.52 -2.92
CA GLY A 116 40.08 -28.86 -1.80
C GLY A 116 39.49 -27.49 -1.40
N PHE A 117 38.90 -26.77 -2.36
CA PHE A 117 38.18 -25.52 -2.10
C PHE A 117 36.80 -25.74 -1.44
N ASP A 118 36.15 -26.86 -1.73
CA ASP A 118 34.86 -27.21 -1.11
C ASP A 118 34.99 -27.67 0.35
N LYS A 119 36.15 -28.24 0.73
CA LYS A 119 36.43 -28.63 2.13
C LYS A 119 36.59 -27.42 3.05
N LEU A 120 37.16 -26.31 2.57
CA LEU A 120 37.30 -25.08 3.34
C LEU A 120 35.94 -24.37 3.52
N ARG A 121 35.08 -24.41 2.50
CA ARG A 121 33.70 -23.91 2.60
C ARG A 121 32.84 -24.76 3.55
N ALA A 122 33.08 -26.07 3.60
CA ALA A 122 32.39 -27.00 4.50
C ALA A 122 32.82 -26.88 5.98
N GLN A 123 34.01 -26.35 6.27
CA GLN A 123 34.43 -26.03 7.65
C GLN A 123 33.91 -24.67 8.13
N ALA A 124 33.81 -23.67 7.23
CA ALA A 124 33.21 -22.38 7.56
C ALA A 124 31.68 -22.47 7.77
N SER A 125 31.02 -23.52 7.28
CA SER A 125 29.58 -23.74 7.44
C SER A 125 29.20 -24.54 8.71
N ASN A 126 30.16 -24.97 9.53
CA ASN A 126 29.84 -25.65 10.79
C ASN A 126 29.53 -24.68 11.96
N GLN A 127 29.43 -23.38 11.68
CA GLN A 127 28.76 -22.40 12.54
C GLN A 127 27.73 -21.62 11.72
N SER A 128 26.67 -22.29 11.30
CA SER A 128 25.30 -21.82 11.51
C SER A 128 24.38 -22.74 10.74
N LYS A 129 23.77 -23.65 11.51
CA LYS A 129 22.53 -24.30 11.16
C LYS A 129 21.49 -23.19 10.98
N ILE A 130 21.44 -22.55 9.82
CA ILE A 130 20.31 -21.70 9.41
C ILE A 130 19.21 -22.69 9.05
N GLN A 131 18.65 -23.30 10.11
CA GLN A 131 17.26 -23.68 10.12
C GLN A 131 16.55 -22.44 9.61
N ASN A 132 15.97 -22.50 8.42
CA ASN A 132 14.98 -21.53 8.04
C ASN A 132 13.90 -21.68 9.10
N PRO A 133 13.83 -20.81 10.14
CA PRO A 133 12.70 -20.91 11.01
C PRO A 133 11.55 -20.58 10.07
N LYS A 134 10.43 -21.28 10.18
CA LYS A 134 9.16 -20.57 10.03
C LYS A 134 9.31 -19.37 10.97
N SER A 135 9.73 -18.21 10.45
CA SER A 135 9.78 -16.99 11.24
C SER A 135 8.36 -16.88 11.71
N LYS A 136 8.16 -17.05 13.02
CA LYS A 136 6.92 -16.71 13.69
C LYS A 136 6.45 -15.45 12.99
N ILE A 137 5.26 -15.51 12.39
CA ILE A 137 4.59 -14.31 11.93
C ILE A 137 4.62 -13.43 13.18
N GLU A 138 5.50 -12.43 13.20
CA GLU A 138 5.44 -11.45 14.27
C GLU A 138 4.10 -10.78 14.03
N ASP A 139 3.17 -10.99 14.98
CA ASP A 139 1.82 -10.44 15.01
C ASP A 139 1.88 -8.90 15.14
N GLY A 140 2.53 -8.24 14.18
CA GLY A 140 2.86 -6.83 14.20
C GLY A 140 2.62 -6.19 12.85
N PHE A 141 2.29 -4.91 12.87
CA PHE A 141 1.91 -4.19 11.67
C PHE A 141 3.13 -3.86 10.81
N VAL A 142 3.12 -4.33 9.55
CA VAL A 142 4.19 -4.09 8.58
C VAL A 142 3.90 -2.79 7.81
N PRO A 143 4.90 -1.97 7.46
CA PRO A 143 4.71 -0.87 6.51
C PRO A 143 4.10 -1.37 5.19
N GLY A 144 3.03 -0.73 4.74
CA GLY A 144 2.19 -1.14 3.61
C GLY A 144 0.93 -1.90 4.00
N SER A 145 0.82 -2.40 5.24
CA SER A 145 -0.40 -3.03 5.75
C SER A 145 -1.51 -2.00 5.97
N HIS A 146 -2.76 -2.43 5.75
CA HIS A 146 -3.95 -1.67 6.11
C HIS A 146 -4.35 -1.98 7.55
N VAL A 147 -4.72 -0.93 8.28
CA VAL A 147 -5.12 -1.01 9.68
C VAL A 147 -6.41 -0.24 9.88
N ARG A 148 -7.23 -0.68 10.83
CA ARG A 148 -8.45 0.03 11.25
C ARG A 148 -8.26 0.54 12.67
N HIS A 149 -8.59 1.81 12.88
CA HIS A 149 -8.60 2.46 14.18
C HIS A 149 -10.02 2.92 14.51
N ALA A 150 -10.48 2.72 15.75
CA ALA A 150 -11.86 3.07 16.16
C ALA A 150 -12.23 4.53 15.86
N LYS A 151 -11.30 5.46 16.06
CA LYS A 151 -11.51 6.90 15.84
C LYS A 151 -11.29 7.38 14.39
N TYR A 152 -10.37 6.74 13.66
CA TYR A 152 -9.87 7.27 12.38
C TYR A 152 -10.24 6.40 11.17
N GLY A 153 -10.91 5.27 11.41
CA GLY A 153 -11.30 4.34 10.36
C GLY A 153 -10.11 3.57 9.79
N LYS A 154 -10.19 3.22 8.50
CA LYS A 154 -9.14 2.48 7.78
C LYS A 154 -7.99 3.42 7.42
N GLY A 155 -6.76 2.97 7.60
CA GLY A 155 -5.53 3.70 7.28
C GLY A 155 -4.42 2.78 6.79
N LEU A 156 -3.38 3.36 6.19
CA LEU A 156 -2.24 2.63 5.65
C LEU A 156 -0.99 2.93 6.48
N VAL A 157 -0.30 1.89 6.93
CA VAL A 157 0.95 2.03 7.68
C VAL A 157 2.04 2.48 6.72
N LEU A 158 2.60 3.67 6.92
CA LEU A 158 3.69 4.20 6.10
C LEU A 158 5.05 3.78 6.65
N ARG A 159 5.18 3.72 7.97
CA ARG A 159 6.47 3.52 8.64
C ARG A 159 6.31 2.89 10.01
N ARG A 160 7.27 2.04 10.37
CA ARG A 160 7.44 1.42 11.69
C ARG A 160 8.80 1.82 12.23
N GLU A 161 8.83 2.39 13.43
CA GLU A 161 10.06 2.82 14.11
C GLU A 161 10.12 2.26 15.52
N GLY A 162 11.31 1.83 15.95
CA GLY A 162 11.53 1.26 17.28
C GLY A 162 11.37 -0.27 17.32
N THR A 163 11.59 -0.82 18.51
CA THR A 163 11.57 -2.26 18.79
C THR A 163 10.80 -2.54 20.09
N GLY A 164 10.19 -3.72 20.18
CA GLY A 164 9.42 -4.17 21.35
C GLY A 164 8.15 -3.35 21.60
N ASP A 165 7.89 -3.04 22.88
CA ASP A 165 6.63 -2.41 23.33
C ASP A 165 6.44 -0.94 22.93
N ASN A 166 7.51 -0.28 22.50
CA ASN A 166 7.52 1.15 22.17
C ASN A 166 7.57 1.42 20.66
N VAL A 167 7.09 0.47 19.85
CA VAL A 167 7.02 0.64 18.40
C VAL A 167 6.06 1.77 18.04
N LYS A 168 6.57 2.75 17.30
CA LYS A 168 5.81 3.88 16.77
C LYS A 168 5.47 3.60 15.31
N LEU A 169 4.19 3.62 15.00
CA LEU A 169 3.63 3.50 13.66
C LEU A 169 3.24 4.88 13.14
N THR A 170 3.71 5.23 11.95
CA THR A 170 3.18 6.38 11.20
C THR A 170 2.14 5.86 10.23
N ILE A 171 0.88 6.22 10.44
CA ILE A 171 -0.27 5.71 9.68
C ILE A 171 -0.96 6.87 8.96
N SER A 172 -1.25 6.70 7.68
CA SER A 172 -2.04 7.64 6.89
C SER A 172 -3.51 7.24 6.91
N PHE A 173 -4.36 8.10 7.48
CA PHE A 173 -5.80 7.92 7.50
C PHE A 173 -6.45 8.89 6.49
N PRO A 174 -7.20 8.39 5.50
CA PRO A 174 -7.98 9.25 4.61
C PRO A 174 -8.90 10.17 5.42
N GLY A 175 -8.87 11.48 5.16
CA GLY A 175 -9.64 12.50 5.89
C GLY A 175 -9.02 12.99 7.22
N PHE A 176 -8.14 12.21 7.86
CA PHE A 176 -7.49 12.58 9.14
C PHE A 176 -5.98 12.85 9.03
N GLY A 177 -5.39 12.59 7.86
CA GLY A 177 -3.96 12.78 7.59
C GLY A 177 -3.07 11.74 8.26
N GLN A 178 -1.79 12.05 8.41
CA GLN A 178 -0.83 11.15 9.05
C GLN A 178 -0.87 11.27 10.57
N LYS A 179 -0.92 10.12 11.27
CA LYS A 179 -0.87 10.04 12.73
C LYS A 179 0.27 9.13 13.17
N LYS A 180 1.01 9.57 14.20
CA LYS A 180 2.04 8.77 14.85
C LYS A 180 1.45 8.15 16.11
N LEU A 181 1.37 6.82 16.13
CA LEU A 181 0.68 6.04 17.15
C LEU A 181 1.63 4.97 17.68
N ILE A 182 1.52 4.60 18.96
CA ILE A 182 2.31 3.51 19.52
C ILE A 182 1.50 2.23 19.36
N GLU A 183 2.08 1.19 18.76
CA GLU A 183 1.41 -0.07 18.40
C GLU A 183 0.59 -0.64 19.56
N LYS A 184 1.17 -0.70 20.76
CA LYS A 184 0.55 -1.21 22.00
C LYS A 184 -0.67 -0.42 22.49
N PHE A 185 -0.72 0.89 22.22
CA PHE A 185 -1.76 1.79 22.75
C PHE A 185 -2.78 2.21 21.69
N ALA A 186 -2.53 1.86 20.43
CA ALA A 186 -3.31 2.33 19.31
C ALA A 186 -4.57 1.49 19.05
N ASN A 187 -4.75 0.33 19.69
CA ASN A 187 -5.89 -0.57 19.49
C ASN A 187 -6.24 -0.74 18.01
N LEU A 188 -5.21 -1.02 17.20
CA LEU A 188 -5.35 -1.18 15.76
C LEU A 188 -5.82 -2.59 15.46
N GLU A 189 -6.76 -2.70 14.53
CA GLU A 189 -7.20 -3.98 13.96
C GLU A 189 -6.62 -4.12 12.56
N THR A 190 -6.29 -5.35 12.17
CA THR A 190 -5.93 -5.65 10.77
C THR A 190 -7.19 -5.49 9.91
N ALA A 191 -7.11 -4.64 8.89
CA ALA A 191 -8.26 -4.25 8.06
C ALA A 191 -8.49 -5.14 6.83
#